data_AF-A0A418AHB4-F1
#
_entry.id   AF-A0A418AHB4-F1
#
_cell.length_a   1.000
_cell.length_b   1.000
_cell.length_c   1.000
_cell.angle_alpha   90.00
_cell.angle_beta   90.00
_cell.angle_gamma   90.00
#
_symmetry.space_group_name_H-M   'P 1'
#
loop_
_entity.id
_entity.type
_entity.pdbx_description
1 polymer ?
#
loop_
_entity_poly.entity_id
_entity_poly.type
_entity_poly.pdbx_seq_one_letter_code
_entity_poly.pdbx_strand_id
1 'polypeptide(L)'
;MKASLILTLASTTFAARQAIETLTTVEMTDLQQQLAKWKTLYGPIAKANGFLPQLNTESVDSNGYSVEELQRFHNTVQDAQEAAAANPDAEFSPFNQFALLTDDEFKGMLMRSFGGRNFTSAIPLPETEIVRASDAD
;
A
#
# COMPACT_ATOMS: atom_id res chain seq x y z
N MET A 1 0.45 -45.16 -1.19
CA MET A 1 1.58 -44.25 -0.95
C MET A 1 0.98 -42.89 -0.59
N LYS A 2 1.23 -42.37 0.61
CA LYS A 2 0.73 -41.04 1.02
C LYS A 2 1.78 -40.02 0.59
N ALA A 3 1.49 -39.24 -0.44
CA ALA A 3 2.34 -38.14 -0.86
C ALA A 3 2.05 -36.93 0.04
N SER A 4 3.04 -36.54 0.85
CA SER A 4 2.98 -35.32 1.65
C SER A 4 3.38 -34.14 0.77
N LEU A 5 2.45 -33.22 0.53
CA LEU A 5 2.71 -31.97 -0.19
C LEU A 5 3.36 -30.98 0.79
N ILE A 6 4.62 -30.62 0.55
CA ILE A 6 5.34 -29.63 1.35
C ILE A 6 4.94 -28.25 0.82
N LEU A 7 4.15 -27.51 1.61
CA LEU A 7 3.81 -26.12 1.34
C LEU A 7 5.03 -25.25 1.70
N THR A 8 5.77 -24.79 0.70
CA THR A 8 6.82 -23.78 0.88
C THR A 8 6.18 -22.43 1.17
N LEU A 9 6.25 -21.95 2.42
CA LEU A 9 5.89 -20.57 2.74
C LEU A 9 6.91 -19.63 2.08
N ALA A 10 6.46 -18.88 1.08
CA ALA A 10 7.21 -17.74 0.57
C ALA A 10 7.39 -16.75 1.73
N SER A 11 8.63 -16.59 2.19
CA SER A 11 8.96 -15.59 3.21
C SER A 11 8.99 -14.24 2.51
N THR A 12 7.98 -13.41 2.72
CA THR A 12 8.01 -12.01 2.27
C THR A 12 9.05 -11.29 3.13
N THR A 13 10.26 -11.16 2.58
CA THR A 13 11.26 -10.24 3.13
C THR A 13 10.72 -8.83 2.89
N PHE A 14 10.21 -8.16 3.92
CA PHE A 14 9.96 -6.72 3.82
C PHE A 14 11.32 -6.06 3.53
N ALA A 15 11.53 -5.58 2.31
CA ALA A 15 12.70 -4.77 2.03
C ALA A 15 12.68 -3.57 2.99
N ALA A 16 13.84 -3.24 3.57
CA ALA A 16 13.93 -2.04 4.39
C ALA A 16 13.64 -0.83 3.50
N ARG A 17 12.51 -0.16 3.77
CA ARG A 17 12.10 1.08 3.07
C ARG A 17 13.21 2.11 3.20
N GLN A 18 13.60 2.73 2.08
CA GLN A 18 14.61 3.80 2.13
C GLN A 18 13.99 5.03 2.81
N ALA A 19 14.77 5.69 3.65
CA ALA A 19 14.33 6.94 4.29
C ALA A 19 14.46 8.11 3.31
N ILE A 20 13.58 9.10 3.43
CA ILE A 20 13.63 10.30 2.56
C ILE A 20 14.93 11.10 2.73
N GLU A 21 15.62 10.95 3.86
CA GLU A 21 16.92 11.57 4.15
C GLU A 21 18.05 11.05 3.23
N THR A 22 17.88 9.87 2.65
CA THR A 22 18.86 9.27 1.74
C THR A 22 18.66 9.67 0.28
N LEU A 23 17.56 10.36 -0.03
CA LEU A 23 17.23 10.78 -1.39
C LEU A 23 18.16 11.92 -1.85
N THR A 24 18.53 11.86 -3.12
CA THR A 24 19.15 12.99 -3.80
C THR A 24 18.17 14.15 -3.95
N THR A 25 18.68 15.36 -4.23
CA THR A 25 17.83 16.53 -4.47
C THR A 25 16.85 16.32 -5.63
N VAL A 26 17.25 15.56 -6.66
CA VAL A 26 16.39 15.27 -7.82
C VAL A 26 15.25 14.34 -7.42
N GLU A 27 15.55 13.25 -6.69
CA GLU A 27 14.54 12.29 -6.21
C GLU A 27 13.56 12.95 -5.23
N MET A 28 14.07 13.81 -4.33
CA MET A 28 13.21 14.58 -3.42
C MET A 28 12.28 15.52 -4.19
N THR A 29 12.79 16.20 -5.22
CA THR A 29 11.98 17.09 -6.06
C THR A 29 10.89 16.33 -6.81
N ASP A 30 11.22 15.16 -7.36
CA ASP A 30 10.26 14.28 -8.03
C ASP A 30 9.19 13.77 -7.05
N LEU A 31 9.60 13.33 -5.85
CA LEU A 31 8.68 12.91 -4.80
C LEU A 31 7.70 14.02 -4.42
N GLN A 32 8.17 15.26 -4.26
CA GLN A 32 7.32 16.42 -3.98
C GLN A 32 6.33 16.70 -5.11
N GLN A 33 6.74 16.57 -6.38
CA GLN A 33 5.84 16.72 -7.53
C GLN A 33 4.79 15.62 -7.58
N GLN A 34 5.17 14.37 -7.31
CA GLN A 34 4.22 13.27 -7.21
C GLN A 34 3.23 13.47 -6.06
N LEU A 35 3.70 13.91 -4.88
CA LEU A 35 2.83 14.24 -3.74
C LEU A 35 1.89 15.39 -4.07
N ALA A 36 2.36 16.44 -4.76
CA ALA A 36 1.52 17.53 -5.23
C ALA A 36 0.39 17.02 -6.15
N LYS A 37 0.75 16.18 -7.12
CA LYS A 37 -0.22 15.53 -8.03
C LYS A 37 -1.23 14.67 -7.26
N TRP A 38 -0.76 13.88 -6.28
CA TRP A 38 -1.65 13.09 -5.42
C TRP A 38 -2.62 13.99 -4.65
N LYS A 39 -2.14 15.08 -4.04
CA LYS A 39 -2.98 16.03 -3.31
C LYS A 39 -4.06 16.65 -4.20
N THR A 40 -3.76 16.90 -5.48
CA THR A 40 -4.75 17.40 -6.44
C THR A 40 -5.79 16.35 -6.82
N LEU A 41 -5.36 15.13 -7.14
CA LEU A 41 -6.24 14.10 -7.70
C LEU A 41 -7.01 13.29 -6.64
N TYR A 42 -6.34 12.94 -5.55
CA TYR A 42 -6.85 12.03 -4.53
C TYR A 42 -7.04 12.69 -3.16
N GLY A 43 -6.37 13.81 -2.89
CA GLY A 43 -6.52 14.55 -1.63
C GLY A 43 -7.99 14.86 -1.27
N PRO A 44 -8.82 15.40 -2.19
CA PRO A 44 -10.23 15.64 -1.92
C PRO A 44 -11.03 14.36 -1.64
N ILE A 45 -10.71 13.26 -2.34
CA ILE A 45 -11.38 11.96 -2.17
C ILE A 45 -11.01 11.36 -0.80
N ALA A 46 -9.72 11.33 -0.47
CA ALA A 46 -9.22 10.88 0.81
C ALA A 46 -9.84 11.68 1.95
N LYS A 47 -9.93 13.01 1.81
CA LYS A 47 -10.60 13.86 2.81
C LYS A 47 -12.07 13.53 2.97
N ALA A 48 -12.81 13.42 1.86
CA ALA A 48 -14.25 13.13 1.89
C ALA A 48 -14.57 11.79 2.57
N ASN A 49 -13.68 10.81 2.44
CA ASN A 49 -13.84 9.48 3.03
C ASN A 49 -13.16 9.32 4.40
N GLY A 50 -12.52 10.36 4.94
CA GLY A 50 -11.86 10.31 6.24
C GLY A 50 -10.53 9.52 6.25
N PHE A 51 -9.84 9.47 5.11
CA PHE A 51 -8.59 8.73 4.89
C PHE A 51 -7.34 9.60 4.98
N LEU A 52 -7.46 10.83 5.50
CA LEU A 52 -6.29 11.64 5.80
C LEU A 52 -5.73 11.26 7.18
N PRO A 53 -4.42 10.99 7.29
CA PRO A 53 -3.80 10.72 8.58
C PRO A 53 -3.79 11.97 9.47
N GLN A 54 -3.61 11.76 10.77
CA GLN A 54 -3.25 12.84 11.68
C GLN A 54 -1.74 13.05 11.57
N LEU A 55 -1.34 14.20 11.05
CA LEU A 55 0.06 14.50 10.75
C LEU A 55 0.61 15.49 11.78
N ASN A 56 1.85 15.29 12.17
CA ASN A 56 2.60 16.29 12.91
C ASN A 56 3.10 17.36 11.93
N THR A 57 2.53 18.55 12.00
CA THR A 57 2.89 19.67 11.11
C THR A 57 4.01 20.55 11.67
N GLU A 58 4.68 20.10 12.73
CA GLU A 58 5.76 20.86 13.39
C GLU A 58 7.03 20.93 12.52
N SER A 59 7.22 19.97 11.61
CA SER A 59 8.36 19.90 10.70
C SER A 59 7.89 19.96 9.25
N VAL A 60 8.28 21.01 8.55
CA VAL A 60 7.88 21.31 7.17
C VAL A 60 9.14 21.49 6.33
N ASP A 61 9.14 20.98 5.11
CA ASP A 61 10.22 21.20 4.15
C ASP A 61 10.20 22.62 3.57
N SER A 62 11.17 22.93 2.70
CA SER A 62 11.27 24.24 2.04
C SER A 62 10.10 24.57 1.12
N ASN A 63 9.28 23.57 0.75
CA ASN A 63 8.17 23.68 -0.19
C ASN A 63 6.79 23.62 0.49
N GLY A 64 6.76 23.57 1.83
CA GLY A 64 5.52 23.60 2.60
C GLY A 64 4.87 22.23 2.84
N TYR A 65 5.55 21.12 2.50
CA TYR A 65 5.09 19.77 2.82
C TYR A 65 5.61 19.33 4.18
N SER A 66 4.79 18.66 4.99
CA SER A 66 5.34 18.08 6.22
C SER A 66 6.33 16.96 5.87
N VAL A 67 7.40 16.85 6.67
CA VAL A 67 8.38 15.77 6.54
C VAL A 67 7.69 14.40 6.65
N GLU A 68 6.67 14.32 7.51
CA GLU A 68 5.86 13.12 7.69
C GLU A 68 5.03 12.76 6.45
N GLU A 69 4.42 13.74 5.78
CA GLU A 69 3.68 13.51 4.52
C GLU A 69 4.60 12.94 3.44
N LEU A 70 5.79 13.52 3.28
CA LEU A 70 6.76 13.06 2.29
C LEU A 70 7.24 11.64 2.58
N GLN A 71 7.56 11.34 3.85
CA GLN A 71 8.00 10.00 4.23
C GLN A 71 6.91 8.97 3.99
N ARG A 72 5.65 9.26 4.36
CA ARG A 72 4.52 8.36 4.15
C ARG A 72 4.23 8.13 2.66
N PHE A 73 4.28 9.18 1.85
CA PHE A 73 4.09 9.02 0.41
C PHE A 73 5.25 8.26 -0.26
N HIS A 74 6.50 8.53 0.14
CA HIS A 74 7.67 7.78 -0.33
C HIS A 74 7.57 6.30 -0.03
N ASN A 75 7.15 5.97 1.19
CA ASN A 75 6.85 4.63 1.63
C ASN A 75 5.84 3.93 0.71
N THR A 76 4.76 4.60 0.30
CA THR A 76 3.77 4.06 -0.64
C THR A 76 4.32 3.86 -2.05
N VAL A 77 5.20 4.77 -2.51
CA VAL A 77 5.89 4.62 -3.81
C VAL A 77 6.74 3.35 -3.82
N GLN A 78 7.48 3.11 -2.73
CA GLN A 78 8.31 1.90 -2.58
C GLN A 78 7.47 0.62 -2.55
N ASP A 79 6.36 0.63 -1.81
CA ASP A 79 5.45 -0.53 -1.75
C ASP A 79 4.89 -0.87 -3.13
N ALA A 80 4.50 0.14 -3.91
CA ALA A 80 4.00 -0.06 -5.27
C ALA A 80 5.10 -0.64 -6.19
N GLN A 81 6.34 -0.16 -6.06
CA GLN A 81 7.49 -0.68 -6.83
C GLN A 81 7.82 -2.13 -6.46
N GLU A 82 7.84 -2.46 -5.17
CA GLU A 82 8.08 -3.82 -4.68
C GLU A 82 6.97 -4.77 -5.14
N ALA A 83 5.71 -4.36 -5.02
CA ALA A 83 4.57 -5.15 -5.47
C ALA A 83 4.59 -5.39 -6.99
N ALA A 84 4.92 -4.38 -7.79
CA ALA A 84 5.07 -4.51 -9.23
C ALA A 84 6.22 -5.46 -9.62
N ALA A 85 7.36 -5.38 -8.91
CA ALA A 85 8.48 -6.29 -9.14
C ALA A 85 8.12 -7.75 -8.81
N ALA A 86 7.30 -7.98 -7.78
CA ALA A 86 6.85 -9.30 -7.39
C ALA A 86 5.70 -9.85 -8.27
N ASN A 87 4.95 -8.99 -8.94
CA ASN A 87 3.74 -9.36 -9.70
C ASN A 87 3.74 -8.64 -11.07
N PRO A 88 4.50 -9.14 -12.06
CA PRO A 88 4.73 -8.44 -13.34
C PRO A 88 3.47 -8.27 -14.20
N ASP A 89 2.46 -9.12 -13.99
CA ASP A 89 1.19 -9.08 -14.74
C ASP A 89 0.15 -8.14 -14.10
N ALA A 90 0.52 -7.43 -13.02
CA ALA A 90 -0.36 -6.52 -12.30
C ALA A 90 0.20 -5.09 -12.28
N GLU A 91 -0.71 -4.12 -12.32
CA GLU A 91 -0.37 -2.70 -12.22
C GLU A 91 -0.55 -2.21 -10.79
N PHE A 92 0.51 -1.61 -10.23
CA PHE A 92 0.47 -0.99 -8.90
C PHE A 92 0.76 0.49 -9.03
N SER A 93 0.02 1.29 -8.27
CA SER A 93 0.15 2.74 -8.31
C SER A 93 0.04 3.35 -6.92
N PRO A 94 0.94 4.30 -6.56
CA PRO A 94 0.82 5.06 -5.33
C PRO A 94 -0.33 6.09 -5.41
N PHE A 95 -0.92 6.31 -6.59
CA PHE A 95 -2.00 7.25 -6.81
C PHE A 95 -3.36 6.64 -6.45
N ASN A 96 -3.62 6.54 -5.16
CA ASN A 96 -4.89 6.05 -4.61
C ASN A 96 -5.27 6.83 -3.33
N GLN A 97 -6.51 6.72 -2.87
CA GLN A 97 -7.02 7.50 -1.73
C GLN A 97 -6.41 7.14 -0.36
N PHE A 98 -5.60 6.09 -0.28
CA PHE A 98 -5.00 5.59 0.95
C PHE A 98 -3.51 5.93 1.08
N ALA A 99 -2.93 6.61 0.08
CA ALA A 99 -1.47 6.70 -0.10
C ALA A 99 -0.66 7.37 1.02
N LEU A 100 -1.30 8.06 1.97
CA LEU A 100 -0.62 8.68 3.12
C LEU A 100 -0.77 7.88 4.42
N LEU A 101 -1.53 6.79 4.40
CA LEU A 101 -1.78 6.01 5.60
C LEU A 101 -0.63 5.04 5.82
N THR A 102 -0.32 4.81 7.10
CA THR A 102 0.49 3.63 7.45
C THR A 102 -0.36 2.35 7.35
N ASP A 103 0.31 1.21 7.28
CA ASP A 103 -0.34 -0.11 7.33
C ASP A 103 -1.25 -0.26 8.56
N ASP A 104 -0.83 0.27 9.71
CA ASP A 104 -1.61 0.23 10.96
C ASP A 104 -2.86 1.11 10.89
N GLU A 105 -2.75 2.32 10.34
CA GLU A 105 -3.89 3.22 10.15
C GLU A 105 -4.89 2.63 9.16
N PHE A 106 -4.39 2.09 8.04
CA PHE A 106 -5.21 1.43 7.04
C PHE A 106 -5.91 0.18 7.62
N LYS A 107 -5.18 -0.68 8.32
CA LYS A 107 -5.73 -1.85 9.00
C LYS A 107 -6.78 -1.45 10.04
N GLY A 108 -6.51 -0.42 10.84
CA GLY A 108 -7.45 0.12 11.81
C GLY A 108 -8.77 0.57 11.17
N MET A 109 -8.70 1.18 9.98
CA MET A 109 -9.89 1.53 9.21
C MET A 109 -10.65 0.31 8.69
N LEU A 110 -9.94 -0.65 8.08
CA LEU A 110 -10.57 -1.88 7.59
C LEU A 110 -11.28 -2.62 8.73
N MET A 111 -10.62 -2.78 9.88
CA MET A 111 -11.21 -3.46 11.04
C MET A 111 -12.49 -2.79 11.51
N ARG A 112 -12.57 -1.45 11.50
CA ARG A 112 -13.81 -0.73 11.84
C ARG A 112 -14.96 -1.07 10.88
N SER A 113 -14.68 -1.17 9.58
CA SER A 113 -15.67 -1.54 8.57
C SER A 113 -16.24 -2.95 8.76
N PHE A 114 -15.47 -3.87 9.34
CA PHE A 114 -15.91 -5.25 9.64
C PHE A 114 -16.42 -5.44 11.08
N GLY A 115 -16.69 -4.36 11.82
CA GLY A 115 -17.17 -4.44 13.20
C GLY A 115 -16.13 -5.01 14.18
N GLY A 116 -14.85 -4.79 13.92
CA GLY A 116 -13.73 -5.26 14.75
C GLY A 116 -13.34 -6.72 14.54
N ARG A 117 -13.94 -7.42 13.58
CA ARG A 117 -13.61 -8.81 13.25
C ARG A 117 -12.55 -8.86 12.15
N ASN A 118 -11.57 -9.76 12.31
CA ASN A 118 -10.52 -10.03 11.33
C ASN A 118 -10.64 -11.44 10.70
N PHE A 119 -11.80 -12.08 10.85
CA PHE A 119 -12.09 -13.38 10.27
C PHE A 119 -13.44 -13.33 9.55
N THR A 120 -13.51 -14.02 8.42
CA THR A 120 -14.75 -14.29 7.71
C THR A 120 -15.06 -15.77 7.86
N SER A 121 -16.24 -16.11 8.35
CA SER A 121 -16.75 -17.48 8.31
C SER A 121 -17.21 -17.82 6.89
N ALA A 122 -16.28 -17.88 5.94
CA ALA A 122 -16.55 -18.31 4.58
C ALA A 122 -16.47 -19.84 4.51
N ILE A 123 -17.45 -20.47 3.85
CA ILE A 123 -17.31 -21.86 3.42
C ILE A 123 -16.26 -21.86 2.31
N PRO A 124 -15.16 -22.62 2.42
CA PRO A 124 -14.18 -22.72 1.35
C PRO A 124 -14.88 -23.14 0.05
N LEU A 125 -14.51 -22.52 -1.08
CA LEU A 125 -14.98 -22.97 -2.38
C LEU A 125 -14.67 -24.45 -2.55
N PRO A 126 -15.65 -25.28 -2.96
CA PRO A 126 -15.41 -26.69 -3.18
C PRO A 126 -14.35 -26.85 -4.28
N GLU A 127 -13.36 -27.71 -4.02
CA GLU A 127 -12.16 -27.90 -4.85
C GLU A 127 -12.45 -28.22 -6.33
N THR A 128 -13.64 -28.74 -6.63
CA THR A 128 -14.14 -28.99 -7.99
C THR A 128 -14.43 -27.74 -8.84
N GLU A 129 -14.60 -26.56 -8.24
CA GLU A 129 -14.83 -25.31 -9.01
C GLU A 129 -13.54 -24.57 -9.37
N ILE A 130 -12.40 -24.88 -8.72
CA ILE A 130 -11.10 -24.24 -9.00
C ILE A 130 -10.57 -24.65 -10.40
N VAL A 131 -10.93 -25.84 -10.89
CA VAL A 131 -10.44 -26.39 -12.17
C VAL A 131 -11.01 -25.66 -13.40
N ARG A 132 -12.20 -25.04 -13.31
CA ARG A 132 -12.80 -24.38 -14.48
C ARG A 132 -12.19 -23.03 -14.86
N ALA A 133 -11.41 -22.41 -13.96
CA ALA A 133 -10.80 -21.11 -14.23
C ALA A 133 -9.43 -21.22 -14.91
N SER A 134 -8.80 -22.40 -14.92
CA SER A 134 -7.48 -22.62 -15.56
C SER A 134 -7.55 -23.14 -17.00
N ASP A 135 -8.72 -23.58 -17.46
CA ASP A 135 -8.89 -24.25 -18.76
C ASP A 135 -9.54 -23.35 -19.83
N ALA A 136 -9.62 -22.04 -19.57
CA ALA A 136 -10.11 -21.04 -20.53
C ALA A 136 -9.00 -20.03 -20.87
N ASP A 137 -7.98 -20.53 -21.57
CA ASP A 137 -7.09 -19.76 -22.46
C ASP A 137 -6.76 -20.62 -23.70
#